data_AF-A0AAJ1AGY2-F1
#
_entry.id   AF-A0AAJ1AGY2-F1
#
_cell.length_a   1.000
_cell.length_b   1.000
_cell.length_c   1.000
_cell.angle_alpha   90.00
_cell.angle_beta   90.00
_cell.angle_gamma   90.00
#
_symmetry.space_group_name_H-M   'P 1'
#
loop_
_entity.id
_entity.type
_entity.pdbx_description
1 polymer ?
#
loop_
_entity_poly.entity_id
_entity_poly.type
_entity_poly.pdbx_seq_one_letter_code
_entity_poly.pdbx_strand_id
1 'polypeptide(L)'
;MASPFEAELDAIIQEYATARQQSEHDDASDVISDVRVRQMQTRCLAAIERAAGRGSVYFEQAKAILETKDHSWGHLAGQIGVAESLLHNIRNGYLRTLEELIHGELFGDFLEMAQHLLETGYKDAAAVVCGSTLEAHLKQLCKKAGIPTEAAGKAKKADTVNGELGGAGVYSKLDQKNVTAWLGLRNSAAHGDYAAYDKAQVGLFIASVRDFVTRVPA
;
A
#
# COMPACT_ATOMS: atom_id res chain seq x y z
N MET A 1 -10.38 -10.43 11.11
CA MET A 1 -11.67 -9.76 10.82
C MET A 1 -11.56 -9.29 9.38
N ALA A 2 -12.54 -9.62 8.53
CA ALA A 2 -12.51 -9.20 7.11
C ALA A 2 -12.41 -7.67 7.03
N SER A 3 -11.63 -7.15 6.08
CA SER A 3 -11.55 -5.69 5.91
C SER A 3 -12.92 -5.14 5.51
N PRO A 4 -13.25 -3.87 5.83
CA PRO A 4 -14.52 -3.29 5.39
C PRO A 4 -14.70 -3.33 3.87
N PHE A 5 -13.60 -3.29 3.10
CA PHE A 5 -13.62 -3.45 1.65
C PHE A 5 -13.91 -4.90 1.21
N GLU A 6 -13.33 -5.88 1.91
CA GLU A 6 -13.60 -7.30 1.66
C GLU A 6 -15.07 -7.63 1.91
N ALA A 7 -15.64 -7.15 3.02
CA ALA A 7 -17.04 -7.35 3.36
C ALA A 7 -17.99 -6.69 2.35
N GLU A 8 -17.65 -5.50 1.85
CA GLU A 8 -18.46 -4.80 0.85
C GLU A 8 -18.45 -5.53 -0.51
N LEU A 9 -17.27 -5.96 -0.98
CA LEU A 9 -17.14 -6.74 -2.22
C LEU A 9 -17.90 -8.06 -2.11
N ASP A 10 -17.70 -8.80 -1.01
CA ASP A 10 -18.36 -10.07 -0.77
C ASP A 10 -19.89 -9.92 -0.73
N ALA A 11 -20.41 -8.88 -0.07
CA ALA A 11 -21.85 -8.62 -0.01
C ALA A 11 -22.49 -8.42 -1.39
N ILE A 12 -21.84 -7.64 -2.27
CA ILE A 12 -22.36 -7.39 -3.63
C ILE A 12 -22.28 -8.66 -4.49
N ILE A 13 -21.20 -9.44 -4.36
CA ILE A 13 -21.03 -10.73 -5.04
C ILE A 13 -22.09 -11.73 -4.59
N GLN A 14 -22.34 -11.85 -3.28
CA GLN A 14 -23.37 -12.74 -2.74
C GLN A 14 -24.79 -12.31 -3.11
N GLU A 15 -25.05 -11.00 -3.16
CA GLU A 15 -26.32 -10.46 -3.62
C GLU A 15 -26.59 -10.88 -5.09
N TYR A 16 -25.60 -10.75 -5.97
CA TYR A 16 -25.71 -11.19 -7.35
C TYR A 16 -25.83 -12.72 -7.48
N ALA A 17 -25.00 -13.48 -6.75
CA ALA A 17 -25.03 -14.94 -6.75
C ALA A 17 -26.40 -15.48 -6.30
N THR A 18 -27.03 -14.84 -5.30
CA THR A 18 -28.38 -15.20 -4.84
C THR A 18 -29.43 -14.97 -5.93
N ALA A 19 -29.39 -13.81 -6.61
CA ALA A 19 -30.28 -13.52 -7.72
C ALA A 19 -30.06 -14.52 -8.88
N ARG A 20 -28.81 -14.88 -9.14
CA ARG A 20 -28.42 -15.83 -10.18
C ARG A 20 -28.92 -17.24 -9.93
N GLN A 21 -28.92 -17.70 -8.66
CA GLN A 21 -29.49 -19.01 -8.29
C GLN A 21 -31.01 -19.11 -8.49
N GLN A 22 -31.71 -17.96 -8.47
CA GLN A 22 -33.16 -17.89 -8.63
C GLN A 22 -33.59 -17.66 -10.08
N SER A 23 -32.63 -17.46 -10.98
CA SER A 23 -32.83 -17.01 -12.35
C SER A 23 -32.74 -18.15 -13.35
N GLU A 24 -33.54 -18.08 -14.40
CA GLU A 24 -33.43 -18.95 -15.59
C GLU A 24 -32.41 -18.44 -16.62
N HIS A 25 -31.87 -17.22 -16.45
CA HIS A 25 -30.96 -16.54 -17.38
C HIS A 25 -29.57 -16.30 -16.82
N ASP A 26 -28.57 -16.34 -17.71
CA ASP A 26 -27.15 -16.27 -17.32
C ASP A 26 -26.71 -14.98 -16.61
N ASP A 27 -27.53 -13.94 -16.74
CA ASP A 27 -27.31 -12.59 -16.28
C ASP A 27 -28.25 -12.15 -15.14
N ALA A 28 -29.17 -13.03 -14.71
CA ALA A 28 -30.22 -12.74 -13.74
C ALA A 28 -31.24 -11.67 -14.17
N SER A 29 -31.47 -11.50 -15.47
CA SER A 29 -32.38 -10.47 -16.04
C SER A 29 -33.87 -10.63 -15.70
N ASP A 30 -34.32 -11.85 -15.43
CA ASP A 30 -35.67 -12.19 -14.98
C ASP A 30 -35.91 -11.92 -13.48
N VAL A 31 -34.85 -11.92 -12.67
CA VAL A 31 -34.93 -11.72 -11.21
C VAL A 31 -34.59 -10.29 -10.81
N ILE A 32 -33.60 -9.68 -11.45
CA ILE A 32 -33.10 -8.33 -11.12
C ILE A 32 -33.85 -7.29 -11.96
N SER A 33 -34.55 -6.36 -11.31
CA SER A 33 -35.22 -5.26 -12.03
C SER A 33 -34.25 -4.25 -12.65
N ASP A 34 -34.70 -3.49 -13.66
CA ASP A 34 -33.88 -2.45 -14.33
C ASP A 34 -33.34 -1.39 -13.35
N VAL A 35 -34.11 -1.06 -12.32
CA VAL A 35 -33.63 -0.14 -11.27
C VAL A 35 -32.55 -0.81 -10.42
N ARG A 36 -32.75 -2.08 -10.06
CA ARG A 36 -31.82 -2.79 -9.17
C ARG A 36 -30.49 -3.07 -9.85
N VAL A 37 -30.49 -3.45 -11.14
CA VAL A 37 -29.25 -3.70 -11.88
C VAL A 37 -28.36 -2.46 -11.91
N ARG A 38 -28.92 -1.27 -12.17
CA ARG A 38 -28.18 0.01 -12.16
C ARG A 38 -27.64 0.38 -10.77
N GLN A 39 -28.43 0.12 -9.72
CA GLN A 39 -27.96 0.30 -8.33
C GLN A 39 -26.77 -0.61 -8.02
N MET A 40 -26.85 -1.88 -8.42
CA MET A 40 -25.78 -2.86 -8.20
C MET A 40 -24.53 -2.51 -9.01
N GLN A 41 -24.66 -2.07 -10.26
CA GLN A 41 -23.53 -1.60 -11.07
C GLN A 41 -22.79 -0.45 -10.38
N THR A 42 -23.54 0.56 -9.91
CA THR A 42 -22.97 1.73 -9.23
C THR A 42 -22.25 1.33 -7.94
N ARG A 43 -22.87 0.45 -7.14
CA ARG A 43 -22.29 -0.07 -5.90
C ARG A 43 -21.04 -0.91 -6.17
N CYS A 44 -21.08 -1.76 -7.20
CA CYS A 44 -19.96 -2.62 -7.58
C CYS A 44 -18.74 -1.79 -8.00
N LEU A 45 -18.94 -0.81 -8.89
CA LEU A 45 -17.87 0.09 -9.33
C LEU A 45 -17.28 0.90 -8.17
N ALA A 46 -18.12 1.40 -7.26
CA ALA A 46 -17.66 2.16 -6.10
C ALA A 46 -16.91 1.29 -5.08
N ALA A 47 -17.32 0.03 -4.90
CA ALA A 47 -16.61 -0.93 -4.04
C ALA A 47 -15.23 -1.27 -4.61
N ILE A 48 -15.13 -1.50 -5.92
CA ILE A 48 -13.86 -1.72 -6.62
C ILE A 48 -12.95 -0.49 -6.49
N GLU A 49 -13.48 0.72 -6.68
CA GLU A 49 -12.74 1.97 -6.51
C GLU A 49 -12.15 2.11 -5.11
N ARG A 50 -12.95 1.86 -4.06
CA ARG A 50 -12.48 1.96 -2.67
C ARG A 50 -11.44 0.92 -2.33
N ALA A 51 -11.59 -0.30 -2.86
CA ALA A 51 -10.71 -1.42 -2.55
C ALA A 51 -9.36 -1.35 -3.28
N ALA A 52 -9.34 -0.86 -4.53
CA ALA A 52 -8.15 -0.92 -5.38
C ALA A 52 -7.69 0.44 -5.95
N GLY A 53 -8.51 1.49 -5.85
CA GLY A 53 -8.24 2.80 -6.42
C GLY A 53 -8.59 2.91 -7.91
N ARG A 54 -8.74 4.16 -8.38
CA ARG A 54 -9.14 4.48 -9.77
C ARG A 54 -8.13 4.01 -10.82
N GLY A 55 -6.84 4.07 -10.52
CA GLY A 55 -5.79 3.65 -11.46
C GLY A 55 -5.58 2.14 -11.55
N SER A 56 -6.38 1.33 -10.84
CA SER A 56 -6.19 -0.12 -10.83
C SER A 56 -6.74 -0.80 -12.08
N VAL A 57 -6.13 -1.92 -12.46
CA VAL A 57 -6.64 -2.79 -13.54
C VAL A 57 -8.09 -3.21 -13.30
N TYR A 58 -8.49 -3.40 -12.04
CA TYR A 58 -9.88 -3.74 -11.68
C TYR A 58 -10.83 -2.58 -11.98
N PHE A 59 -10.49 -1.36 -11.56
CA PHE A 59 -11.37 -0.21 -11.80
C PHE A 59 -11.49 0.12 -13.28
N GLU A 60 -10.37 0.15 -14.01
CA GLU A 60 -10.36 0.42 -15.44
C GLU A 60 -11.16 -0.63 -16.23
N GLN A 61 -11.01 -1.92 -15.89
CA GLN A 61 -11.79 -2.99 -16.53
C GLN A 61 -13.28 -2.89 -16.20
N ALA A 62 -13.64 -2.67 -14.93
CA ALA A 62 -15.04 -2.56 -14.50
C ALA A 62 -15.75 -1.34 -15.13
N LYS A 63 -15.01 -0.26 -15.39
CA LYS A 63 -15.49 0.91 -16.11
C LYS A 63 -15.65 0.62 -17.61
N ALA A 64 -14.64 0.02 -18.24
CA ALA A 64 -14.66 -0.31 -19.66
C ALA A 64 -15.84 -1.22 -20.03
N ILE A 65 -16.23 -2.14 -19.13
CA ILE A 65 -17.42 -3.00 -19.31
C ILE A 65 -18.70 -2.19 -19.52
N LEU A 66 -18.89 -1.07 -18.81
CA LEU A 66 -20.07 -0.20 -18.96
C LEU A 66 -20.11 0.53 -20.31
N GLU A 67 -18.98 0.63 -21.01
CA GLU A 67 -18.87 1.29 -22.32
C GLU A 67 -19.11 0.31 -23.49
N THR A 68 -19.22 -0.99 -23.21
CA THR A 68 -19.48 -2.01 -24.23
C THR A 68 -20.93 -1.99 -24.72
N LYS A 69 -21.17 -2.48 -25.94
CA LYS A 69 -22.51 -2.68 -26.49
C LYS A 69 -23.14 -3.93 -25.89
N ASP A 70 -23.60 -3.82 -24.66
CA ASP A 70 -24.30 -4.87 -23.93
C ASP A 70 -25.45 -4.25 -23.10
N HIS A 71 -26.34 -5.08 -22.58
CA HIS A 71 -27.42 -4.65 -21.70
C HIS A 71 -26.95 -4.51 -20.25
N SER A 72 -27.73 -3.80 -19.43
CA SER A 72 -27.36 -3.51 -18.03
C SER A 72 -27.02 -4.76 -17.21
N TRP A 73 -27.70 -5.88 -17.44
CA TRP A 73 -27.43 -7.14 -16.73
C TRP A 73 -26.11 -7.79 -17.14
N GLY A 74 -25.75 -7.77 -18.43
CA GLY A 74 -24.47 -8.27 -18.92
C GLY A 74 -23.30 -7.40 -18.42
N HIS A 75 -23.50 -6.09 -18.40
CA HIS A 75 -22.59 -5.15 -17.75
C HIS A 75 -22.39 -5.46 -16.26
N LEU A 76 -23.49 -5.70 -15.52
CA LEU A 76 -23.40 -6.06 -14.10
C LEU A 76 -22.64 -7.38 -13.92
N ALA A 77 -22.98 -8.41 -14.70
CA ALA A 77 -22.30 -9.71 -14.64
C ALA A 77 -20.79 -9.57 -14.86
N GLY A 78 -20.39 -8.77 -15.86
CA GLY A 78 -18.98 -8.46 -16.10
C GLY A 78 -18.31 -7.76 -14.91
N GLN A 79 -18.97 -6.75 -14.33
CA GLN A 79 -18.44 -6.05 -13.15
C GLN A 79 -18.30 -6.97 -11.93
N ILE A 80 -19.25 -7.90 -11.72
CA ILE A 80 -19.17 -8.91 -10.67
C ILE A 80 -17.95 -9.82 -10.88
N GLY A 81 -17.67 -10.26 -12.11
CA GLY A 81 -16.46 -11.04 -12.40
C GLY A 81 -15.16 -10.30 -12.05
N VAL A 82 -15.12 -8.98 -12.25
CA VAL A 82 -13.98 -8.15 -11.81
C VAL A 82 -13.92 -8.06 -10.28
N ALA A 83 -15.06 -7.87 -9.61
CA ALA A 83 -15.13 -7.84 -8.15
C ALA A 83 -14.70 -9.17 -7.51
N GLU A 84 -15.07 -10.30 -8.11
CA GLU A 84 -14.63 -11.64 -7.68
C GLU A 84 -13.13 -11.82 -7.81
N SER A 85 -12.54 -11.37 -8.93
CA SER A 85 -11.09 -11.39 -9.13
C SER A 85 -10.36 -10.54 -8.09
N LEU A 86 -10.86 -9.32 -7.83
CA LEU A 86 -10.32 -8.44 -6.81
C LEU A 86 -10.40 -9.07 -5.41
N LEU A 87 -11.56 -9.63 -5.07
CA LEU A 87 -11.79 -10.29 -3.79
C LEU A 87 -10.89 -11.52 -3.61
N HIS A 88 -10.71 -12.32 -4.67
CA HIS A 88 -9.77 -13.44 -4.69
C HIS A 88 -8.34 -12.95 -4.40
N ASN A 89 -7.90 -11.89 -5.07
CA ASN A 89 -6.54 -11.35 -4.91
C ASN A 89 -6.33 -10.71 -3.53
N ILE A 90 -7.35 -10.10 -2.94
CA ILE A 90 -7.35 -9.63 -1.54
C ILE A 90 -7.16 -10.82 -0.59
N ARG A 91 -8.00 -11.85 -0.71
CA ARG A 91 -8.01 -13.02 0.19
C ARG A 91 -6.73 -13.84 0.12
N ASN A 92 -6.12 -13.92 -1.07
CA ASN A 92 -4.85 -14.63 -1.27
C ASN A 92 -3.62 -13.74 -1.03
N GLY A 93 -3.79 -12.46 -0.68
CA GLY A 93 -2.70 -11.57 -0.31
C GLY A 93 -1.91 -10.97 -1.47
N TYR A 94 -2.34 -11.11 -2.73
CA TYR A 94 -1.65 -10.56 -3.89
C TYR A 94 -1.70 -9.02 -3.95
N LEU A 95 -2.65 -8.38 -3.25
CA LEU A 95 -2.62 -6.92 -3.09
C LEU A 95 -1.55 -6.46 -2.09
N ARG A 96 -1.13 -7.31 -1.14
CA ARG A 96 -0.04 -6.94 -0.21
C ARG A 96 1.27 -6.84 -0.95
N THR A 97 1.54 -7.76 -1.88
CA THR A 97 2.73 -7.68 -2.74
C THR A 97 2.68 -6.45 -3.65
N LEU A 98 1.49 -5.99 -4.05
CA LEU A 98 1.35 -4.74 -4.81
C LEU A 98 1.61 -3.50 -3.93
N GLU A 99 1.07 -3.46 -2.70
CA GLU A 99 1.34 -2.38 -1.73
C GLU A 99 2.84 -2.29 -1.44
N GLU A 100 3.52 -3.43 -1.23
CA GLU A 100 4.97 -3.51 -1.04
C GLU A 100 5.76 -2.98 -2.24
N LEU A 101 5.33 -3.28 -3.47
CA LEU A 101 5.95 -2.77 -4.69
C LEU A 101 5.79 -1.25 -4.81
N ILE A 102 4.59 -0.72 -4.53
CA ILE A 102 4.31 0.73 -4.54
C ILE A 102 5.16 1.45 -3.48
N HIS A 103 5.25 0.90 -2.27
CA HIS A 103 6.12 1.44 -1.24
C HIS A 103 7.59 1.44 -1.69
N GLY A 104 8.06 0.35 -2.30
CA GLY A 104 9.40 0.25 -2.85
C GLY A 104 9.71 1.32 -3.89
N GLU A 105 8.79 1.54 -4.85
CA GLU A 105 8.90 2.58 -5.88
C GLU A 105 8.93 3.98 -5.26
N LEU A 106 7.97 4.31 -4.37
CA LEU A 106 7.90 5.60 -3.70
C LEU A 106 9.16 5.90 -2.85
N PHE A 107 9.65 4.91 -2.10
CA PHE A 107 10.87 5.07 -1.32
C PHE A 107 12.10 5.19 -2.24
N GLY A 108 12.10 4.51 -3.37
CA GLY A 108 13.09 4.67 -4.44
C GLY A 108 13.18 6.11 -4.92
N ASP A 109 12.05 6.71 -5.28
CA ASP A 109 11.96 8.10 -5.75
C ASP A 109 12.49 9.09 -4.71
N PHE A 110 12.11 8.93 -3.44
CA PHE A 110 12.63 9.81 -2.38
C PHE A 110 14.14 9.66 -2.15
N LEU A 111 14.68 8.44 -2.30
CA LEU A 111 16.12 8.21 -2.21
C LEU A 111 16.86 8.76 -3.44
N GLU A 112 16.24 8.78 -4.61
CA GLU A 112 16.77 9.47 -5.79
C GLU A 112 16.76 10.99 -5.60
N MET A 113 15.68 11.55 -5.06
CA MET A 113 15.63 12.97 -4.67
C MET A 113 16.73 13.31 -3.64
N ALA A 114 16.92 12.47 -2.62
CA ALA A 114 17.98 12.67 -1.63
C ALA A 114 19.36 12.65 -2.29
N GLN A 115 19.59 11.73 -3.23
CA GLN A 115 20.83 11.66 -4.01
C GLN A 115 21.05 12.93 -4.84
N HIS A 116 20.01 13.42 -5.53
CA HIS A 116 20.09 14.64 -6.34
C HIS A 116 20.41 15.88 -5.48
N LEU A 117 19.78 16.00 -4.30
CA LEU A 117 20.07 17.06 -3.33
C LEU A 117 21.54 17.01 -2.87
N LEU A 118 22.07 15.82 -2.62
CA LEU A 118 23.46 15.65 -2.21
C LEU A 118 24.44 16.09 -3.31
N GLU A 119 24.16 15.70 -4.56
CA GLU A 119 24.98 16.04 -5.73
C GLU A 119 25.01 17.54 -5.98
N THR A 120 23.87 18.20 -5.83
CA THR A 120 23.70 19.65 -6.00
C THR A 120 24.20 20.49 -4.80
N GLY A 121 24.69 19.84 -3.74
CA GLY A 121 25.35 20.50 -2.60
C GLY A 121 24.47 20.70 -1.38
N TYR A 122 23.21 20.29 -1.41
CA TYR A 122 22.27 20.35 -0.29
C TYR A 122 22.39 19.12 0.63
N LYS A 123 23.56 18.95 1.25
CA LYS A 123 23.90 17.82 2.14
C LYS A 123 22.83 17.58 3.23
N ASP A 124 22.45 18.64 3.94
CA ASP A 124 21.57 18.52 5.10
C ASP A 124 20.14 18.16 4.68
N ALA A 125 19.66 18.76 3.60
CA ALA A 125 18.36 18.42 3.01
C ALA A 125 18.34 16.96 2.52
N ALA A 126 19.41 16.49 1.88
CA ALA A 126 19.55 15.09 1.49
C ALA A 126 19.48 14.13 2.68
N ALA A 127 20.16 14.47 3.78
CA ALA A 127 20.12 13.69 5.03
C ALA A 127 18.71 13.65 5.63
N VAL A 128 17.99 14.78 5.64
CA VAL A 128 16.60 14.85 6.11
C VAL A 128 15.68 13.98 5.26
N VAL A 129 15.73 14.10 3.92
CA VAL A 129 14.88 13.31 3.02
C VAL A 129 15.15 11.81 3.19
N CYS A 130 16.42 11.39 3.17
CA CYS A 130 16.80 9.99 3.39
C CYS A 130 16.33 9.47 4.76
N GLY A 131 16.50 10.28 5.81
CA GLY A 131 16.04 9.96 7.16
C GLY A 131 14.52 9.82 7.27
N SER A 132 13.76 10.70 6.62
CA SER A 132 12.31 10.61 6.54
C SER A 132 11.84 9.36 5.80
N THR A 133 12.51 8.99 4.69
CA THR A 133 12.23 7.74 3.96
C THR A 133 12.47 6.52 4.83
N LEU A 134 13.60 6.46 5.55
CA LEU A 134 13.89 5.37 6.49
C LEU A 134 12.80 5.24 7.56
N GLU A 135 12.38 6.34 8.19
CA GLU A 135 11.32 6.29 9.21
C GLU A 135 9.96 5.84 8.65
N ALA A 136 9.61 6.32 7.44
CA ALA A 136 8.38 5.90 6.77
C ALA A 136 8.40 4.39 6.48
N HIS A 137 9.53 3.89 5.97
CA HIS A 137 9.72 2.47 5.71
C HIS A 137 9.63 1.61 6.98
N LEU A 138 10.28 2.02 8.08
CA LEU A 138 10.17 1.31 9.37
C LEU A 138 8.73 1.27 9.90
N LYS A 139 7.95 2.34 9.70
CA LYS A 139 6.52 2.35 10.07
C LYS A 139 5.69 1.39 9.22
N GLN A 140 5.97 1.28 7.92
CA GLN A 140 5.31 0.29 7.06
C GLN A 140 5.68 -1.14 7.47
N LEU A 141 6.95 -1.40 7.80
CA LEU A 141 7.37 -2.70 8.35
C LEU A 141 6.63 -3.03 9.65
N CYS A 142 6.40 -2.04 10.52
CA CYS A 142 5.57 -2.24 11.72
C CYS A 142 4.13 -2.62 11.37
N LYS A 143 3.51 -1.93 10.41
CA LYS A 143 2.16 -2.24 9.93
C LYS A 143 2.09 -3.68 9.40
N LYS A 144 3.06 -4.10 8.59
CA LYS A 144 3.20 -5.45 8.06
C LYS A 144 3.40 -6.52 9.15
N ALA A 145 4.20 -6.21 10.17
CA ALA A 145 4.48 -7.11 11.28
C ALA A 145 3.41 -7.08 12.40
N GLY A 146 2.36 -6.25 12.27
CA GLY A 146 1.34 -6.08 13.30
C GLY A 146 1.85 -5.41 14.59
N ILE A 147 2.92 -4.63 14.49
CA ILE A 147 3.55 -3.91 15.61
C ILE A 147 2.95 -2.50 15.69
N PRO A 148 2.36 -2.10 16.83
CA PRO A 148 1.82 -0.75 16.98
C PRO A 148 2.90 0.32 16.88
N THR A 149 2.67 1.37 16.09
CA THR A 149 3.58 2.53 15.95
C THR A 149 3.34 3.61 17.00
N GLU A 150 2.33 3.46 17.84
CA GLU A 150 1.93 4.41 18.86
C GLU A 150 1.84 3.74 20.24
N ALA A 151 2.07 4.53 21.28
CA ALA A 151 1.88 4.14 22.67
C ALA A 151 1.29 5.32 23.44
N ALA A 152 0.20 5.08 24.19
CA ALA A 152 -0.50 6.11 24.97
C ALA A 152 -0.86 7.38 24.15
N GLY A 153 -1.30 7.20 22.89
CA GLY A 153 -1.70 8.29 22.00
C GLY A 153 -0.55 9.14 21.45
N LYS A 154 0.70 8.67 21.57
CA LYS A 154 1.89 9.32 21.01
C LYS A 154 2.65 8.36 20.09
N ALA A 155 3.21 8.90 19.02
CA ALA A 155 4.11 8.16 18.15
C ALA A 155 5.32 7.64 18.95
N LYS A 156 5.65 6.35 18.75
CA LYS A 156 6.86 5.76 19.32
C LYS A 156 8.10 6.42 18.71
N LYS A 157 9.18 6.49 19.50
CA LYS A 157 10.48 6.92 19.00
C LYS A 157 10.99 5.92 17.96
N ALA A 158 11.71 6.40 16.94
CA ALA A 158 12.25 5.56 15.88
C ALA A 158 13.15 4.43 16.41
N ASP A 159 13.94 4.70 17.47
CA ASP A 159 14.75 3.67 18.12
C ASP A 159 13.91 2.56 18.78
N THR A 160 12.76 2.92 19.36
CA THR A 160 11.82 1.96 19.94
C THR A 160 11.23 1.08 18.84
N VAL A 161 10.81 1.70 17.72
CA VAL A 161 10.31 1.00 16.53
C VAL A 161 11.36 0.02 15.98
N ASN A 162 12.61 0.48 15.82
CA ASN A 162 13.73 -0.37 15.37
C ASN A 162 13.98 -1.55 16.33
N GLY A 163 13.92 -1.28 17.64
CA GLY A 163 14.04 -2.29 18.68
C GLY A 163 12.99 -3.39 18.59
N GLU A 164 11.73 -3.00 18.41
CA GLU A 164 10.60 -3.93 18.29
C GLU A 164 10.67 -4.75 16.99
N LEU A 165 10.98 -4.13 15.86
CA LEU A 165 11.16 -4.79 14.56
C LEU A 165 12.30 -5.83 14.60
N GLY A 166 13.46 -5.44 15.14
CA GLY A 166 14.60 -6.34 15.32
C GLY A 166 14.35 -7.40 16.40
N GLY A 167 13.47 -7.15 17.37
CA GLY A 167 13.02 -8.11 18.37
C GLY A 167 12.07 -9.17 17.79
N ALA A 168 11.20 -8.75 16.88
CA ALA A 168 10.27 -9.60 16.14
C ALA A 168 10.93 -10.37 14.97
N GLY A 169 12.22 -10.12 14.70
CA GLY A 169 12.96 -10.80 13.64
C GLY A 169 12.58 -10.36 12.23
N VAL A 170 12.02 -9.15 12.06
CA VAL A 170 11.69 -8.58 10.74
C VAL A 170 12.94 -8.40 9.87
N TYR A 171 14.07 -8.10 10.51
CA TYR A 171 15.39 -8.07 9.90
C TYR A 171 16.45 -8.52 10.89
N SER A 172 17.68 -8.73 10.39
CA SER A 172 18.76 -9.30 11.19
C SER A 172 19.20 -8.37 12.33
N LYS A 173 19.87 -8.92 13.35
CA LYS A 173 20.53 -8.11 14.40
C LYS A 173 21.62 -7.19 13.85
N LEU A 174 22.20 -7.52 12.69
CA LEU A 174 23.16 -6.65 12.02
C LEU A 174 22.45 -5.44 11.39
N ASP A 175 21.36 -5.68 10.67
CA ASP A 175 20.52 -4.60 10.13
C ASP A 175 20.00 -3.70 11.24
N GLN A 176 19.56 -4.26 12.39
CA GLN A 176 19.13 -3.47 13.54
C GLN A 176 20.18 -2.45 14.01
N LYS A 177 21.46 -2.88 14.09
CA LYS A 177 22.57 -2.00 14.48
C LYS A 177 22.86 -0.92 13.44
N ASN A 178 22.78 -1.29 12.16
CA ASN A 178 22.94 -0.34 11.06
C ASN A 178 21.83 0.73 11.10
N VAL A 179 20.57 0.30 11.25
CA VAL A 179 19.41 1.20 11.39
C VAL A 179 19.58 2.13 12.60
N THR A 180 20.09 1.65 13.74
CA THR A 180 20.41 2.52 14.89
C THR A 180 21.41 3.62 14.52
N ALA A 181 22.49 3.28 13.80
CA ALA A 181 23.47 4.27 13.37
C ALA A 181 22.86 5.31 12.41
N TRP A 182 22.04 4.85 11.47
CA TRP A 182 21.33 5.71 10.51
C TRP A 182 20.32 6.64 11.16
N LEU A 183 19.57 6.15 12.16
CA LEU A 183 18.67 6.98 12.97
C LEU A 183 19.44 8.05 13.75
N GLY A 184 20.68 7.77 14.16
CA GLY A 184 21.59 8.76 14.72
C GLY A 184 21.86 9.92 13.77
N LEU A 185 22.28 9.63 12.53
CA LEU A 185 22.53 10.67 11.50
C LEU A 185 21.25 11.45 11.19
N ARG A 186 20.13 10.74 10.99
CA ARG A 186 18.81 11.37 10.80
C ARG A 186 18.47 12.32 11.94
N ASN A 187 18.74 11.96 13.19
CA ASN A 187 18.44 12.81 14.34
C ASN A 187 19.32 14.08 14.31
N SER A 188 20.61 13.97 14.06
CA SER A 188 21.46 15.16 13.89
C SER A 188 20.92 16.08 12.78
N ALA A 189 20.51 15.52 11.64
CA ALA A 189 19.93 16.29 10.54
C ALA A 189 18.60 16.97 10.93
N ALA A 190 17.66 16.25 11.53
CA ALA A 190 16.36 16.79 11.93
C ALA A 190 16.45 17.87 13.02
N HIS A 191 17.49 17.84 13.84
CA HIS A 191 17.72 18.78 14.93
C HIS A 191 18.70 19.92 14.58
N GLY A 192 19.17 20.00 13.34
CA GLY A 192 20.04 21.08 12.88
C GLY A 192 21.52 20.94 13.25
N ASP A 193 21.95 19.77 13.75
CA ASP A 193 23.34 19.48 14.10
C ASP A 193 24.16 19.07 12.86
N TYR A 194 24.29 20.00 11.91
CA TYR A 194 24.87 19.76 10.59
C TYR A 194 26.39 19.57 10.58
N ALA A 195 27.05 19.85 11.71
CA ALA A 195 28.48 19.63 11.90
C ALA A 195 28.82 18.18 12.30
N ALA A 196 27.83 17.42 12.79
CA ALA A 196 28.03 16.03 13.24
C ALA A 196 28.23 15.02 12.10
N TYR A 197 28.01 15.44 10.85
CA TYR A 197 28.17 14.57 9.69
C TYR A 197 28.64 15.33 8.44
N ASP A 198 29.31 14.62 7.53
CA ASP A 198 29.83 15.16 6.28
C ASP A 198 29.09 14.63 5.04
N LYS A 199 29.46 15.16 3.86
CA LYS A 199 28.85 14.79 2.58
C LYS A 199 29.03 13.31 2.24
N ALA A 200 30.18 12.73 2.57
CA ALA A 200 30.47 11.33 2.27
C ALA A 200 29.63 10.39 3.15
N GLN A 201 29.45 10.74 4.43
CA GLN A 201 28.58 10.01 5.35
C GLN A 201 27.12 10.04 4.88
N VAL A 202 26.63 11.17 4.34
CA VAL A 202 25.28 11.24 3.76
C VAL A 202 25.16 10.39 2.49
N GLY A 203 26.19 10.36 1.64
CA GLY A 203 26.20 9.48 0.46
C GLY A 203 26.14 7.99 0.83
N LEU A 204 26.92 7.58 1.83
CA LEU A 204 26.87 6.21 2.37
C LEU A 204 25.52 5.91 3.02
N PHE A 205 24.94 6.88 3.71
CA PHE A 205 23.62 6.75 4.34
C PHE A 205 22.53 6.49 3.28
N ILE A 206 22.47 7.28 2.21
CA ILE A 206 21.52 7.08 1.11
C ILE A 206 21.68 5.70 0.47
N ALA A 207 22.92 5.31 0.13
CA ALA A 207 23.21 4.02 -0.48
C ALA A 207 22.79 2.86 0.44
N SER A 208 23.05 2.97 1.74
CA SER A 208 22.76 1.92 2.71
C SER A 208 21.25 1.79 2.98
N VAL A 209 20.52 2.90 3.05
CA VAL A 209 19.04 2.86 3.17
C VAL A 209 18.43 2.27 1.91
N ARG A 210 18.94 2.60 0.71
CA ARG A 210 18.47 2.02 -0.55
C ARG A 210 18.62 0.51 -0.57
N ASP A 211 19.79 0.01 -0.19
CA ASP A 211 20.03 -1.44 -0.05
C ASP A 211 19.07 -2.08 0.94
N PHE A 212 18.91 -1.48 2.12
CA PHE A 212 18.03 -1.99 3.17
C PHE A 212 16.56 -2.10 2.72
N VAL A 213 16.00 -1.02 2.15
CA VAL A 213 14.61 -1.00 1.66
C VAL A 213 14.39 -2.06 0.56
N THR A 214 15.39 -2.30 -0.28
CA THR A 214 15.31 -3.30 -1.35
C THR A 214 15.33 -4.73 -0.80
N ARG A 215 16.19 -5.00 0.20
CA ARG A 215 16.30 -6.35 0.80
C ARG A 215 15.19 -6.67 1.78
N VAL A 216 14.56 -5.66 2.39
CA VAL A 216 13.55 -5.80 3.44
C VAL A 216 12.28 -5.03 3.04
N PRO A 217 11.49 -5.52 2.07
CA PRO A 217 10.32 -4.79 1.57
C PRO A 217 9.19 -4.69 2.61
N ALA A 218 8.56 -3.52 2.67
CA ALA A 218 7.61 -3.11 3.71
C ALA A 218 6.15 -3.10 3.26
#